data_AF-A0A259RU17-F1
#
_entry.id   AF-A0A259RU17-F1
#
_cell.length_a   1.000
_cell.length_b   1.000
_cell.length_c   1.000
_cell.angle_alpha   90.00
_cell.angle_beta   90.00
_cell.angle_gamma   90.00
#
_symmetry.space_group_name_H-M   'P 1'
#
loop_
_entity.id
_entity.type
_entity.pdbx_description
1 polymer ?
#
loop_
_entity_poly.entity_id
_entity_poly.type
_entity_poly.pdbx_seq_one_letter_code
_entity_poly.pdbx_strand_id
1 'polypeptide(L)'
;MNLTPSARQRRYHPAEFKAQLITLCQQPGASVAGVALAHGVNANLLRRGIRQQAGSMPRSAPPLVPIELAAPVTVPTNDALSLEITTRSARVTIHRPASRVDSCARLLGRWLK
;
A
#
# COMPACT_ATOMS: atom_id res chain seq x y z
N MET A 1 -35.85 -29.78 -2.94
CA MET A 1 -34.75 -28.84 -3.24
C MET A 1 -33.48 -29.44 -2.67
N ASN A 2 -32.70 -30.18 -3.46
CA ASN A 2 -31.52 -30.89 -2.97
C ASN A 2 -30.27 -30.04 -3.23
N LEU A 3 -29.75 -29.42 -2.17
CA LEU A 3 -28.44 -28.78 -2.18
C LEU A 3 -27.38 -29.89 -2.08
N THR A 4 -26.83 -30.32 -3.21
CA THR A 4 -25.64 -31.19 -3.21
C THR A 4 -24.45 -30.37 -2.70
N PRO A 5 -23.80 -30.75 -1.59
CA PRO A 5 -22.54 -30.13 -1.22
C PRO A 5 -21.48 -30.67 -2.17
N SER A 6 -21.17 -29.92 -3.23
CA SER A 6 -19.96 -30.15 -4.02
C SER A 6 -18.76 -29.74 -3.17
N ALA A 7 -18.42 -30.56 -2.17
CA ALA A 7 -17.19 -30.46 -1.43
C ALA A 7 -16.05 -30.63 -2.44
N ARG A 8 -15.46 -29.52 -2.85
CA ARG A 8 -14.33 -29.48 -3.78
C ARG A 8 -13.19 -30.28 -3.16
N GLN A 9 -13.09 -31.55 -3.54
CA GLN A 9 -12.11 -32.46 -2.99
C GLN A 9 -10.72 -31.91 -3.31
N ARG A 10 -10.02 -31.46 -2.27
CA ARG A 10 -8.71 -30.84 -2.42
C ARG A 10 -7.75 -31.93 -2.90
N ARG A 11 -7.27 -31.82 -4.15
CA ARG A 11 -6.29 -32.77 -4.70
C ARG A 11 -5.07 -32.81 -3.78
N TYR A 12 -4.90 -33.95 -3.11
CA TYR A 12 -3.79 -34.17 -2.21
C TYR A 12 -2.64 -34.76 -3.01
N HIS A 13 -1.58 -33.97 -3.20
CA HIS A 13 -0.34 -34.47 -3.76
C HIS A 13 0.58 -34.93 -2.62
N PRO A 14 1.09 -36.18 -2.65
CA PRO A 14 2.02 -36.67 -1.65
C PRO A 14 3.28 -35.79 -1.60
N ALA A 15 3.89 -35.72 -0.42
CA ALA A 15 5.03 -34.83 -0.17
C ALA A 15 6.23 -35.16 -1.08
N GLU A 16 6.45 -36.45 -1.36
CA GLU A 16 7.51 -36.95 -2.25
C GLU A 16 7.36 -36.41 -3.68
N PHE A 17 6.15 -36.43 -4.22
CA PHE A 17 5.87 -35.90 -5.55
C PHE A 17 6.20 -34.40 -5.64
N LYS A 18 5.87 -33.62 -4.60
CA LYS A 18 6.24 -32.19 -4.55
C LYS A 18 7.74 -32.00 -4.48
N ALA A 19 8.44 -32.81 -3.69
CA ALA A 19 9.90 -32.75 -3.56
C ALA A 19 10.57 -33.01 -4.92
N GLN A 20 10.14 -34.04 -5.65
CA GLN A 20 10.64 -34.34 -7.00
C GLN A 20 10.45 -33.17 -7.97
N LEU A 21 9.26 -32.56 -7.99
CA LEU A 21 9.01 -31.39 -8.86
C LEU A 21 9.86 -30.19 -8.49
N ILE A 22 10.15 -29.99 -7.20
CA ILE A 22 11.04 -28.92 -6.77
C ILE A 22 12.48 -29.20 -7.21
N THR A 23 12.95 -30.45 -7.12
CA THR A 23 14.28 -30.84 -7.63
C THR A 23 14.39 -30.61 -9.15
N LEU A 24 13.36 -30.93 -9.93
CA LEU A 24 13.32 -30.64 -11.36
C LEU A 24 13.41 -29.13 -11.66
N CYS A 25 12.80 -28.30 -10.81
CA CYS A 25 12.87 -26.85 -10.93
C CYS A 25 14.25 -26.26 -10.56
N GLN A 26 15.12 -27.02 -9.89
CA GLN A 26 16.48 -26.58 -9.53
C GLN A 26 17.52 -26.87 -10.63
N GLN A 27 17.14 -27.61 -11.68
CA GLN A 27 18.00 -27.84 -12.84
C GLN A 27 18.29 -26.53 -13.58
N PRO A 28 19.54 -26.30 -14.03
CA PRO A 28 19.89 -25.09 -14.78
C PRO A 28 19.05 -25.01 -16.08
N GLY A 29 18.36 -23.89 -16.28
CA GLY A 29 17.47 -23.67 -17.43
C GLY A 29 16.03 -24.18 -17.25
N ALA A 30 15.69 -24.81 -16.13
CA ALA A 30 14.33 -25.25 -15.86
C ALA A 30 13.40 -24.07 -15.51
N SER A 31 12.26 -23.97 -16.23
CA SER A 31 11.21 -23.02 -15.89
C SER A 31 10.24 -23.63 -14.89
N VAL A 32 10.06 -22.98 -13.74
CA VAL A 32 9.09 -23.40 -12.71
C VAL A 32 7.67 -23.50 -13.28
N ALA A 33 7.28 -22.60 -14.18
CA ALA A 33 5.98 -22.66 -14.84
C ALA A 33 5.89 -23.82 -15.83
N GLY A 34 6.97 -24.10 -16.58
CA GLY A 34 7.03 -25.23 -17.51
C GLY A 34 6.89 -26.57 -16.80
N VAL A 35 7.62 -26.76 -15.71
CA VAL A 35 7.51 -27.96 -14.85
C VAL A 35 6.10 -28.09 -14.27
N ALA A 36 5.52 -26.98 -13.81
CA ALA A 36 4.16 -26.98 -13.27
C ALA A 36 3.11 -27.42 -14.32
N LEU A 37 3.20 -26.90 -15.55
CA LEU A 37 2.30 -27.24 -16.65
C LEU A 37 2.45 -28.71 -17.08
N ALA A 38 3.70 -29.19 -17.22
CA ALA A 38 3.97 -30.59 -17.61
C ALA A 38 3.38 -31.60 -16.61
N HIS A 39 3.33 -31.25 -15.32
CA HIS A 39 2.83 -32.11 -14.27
C HIS A 39 1.40 -31.76 -13.79
N GLY A 40 0.73 -30.79 -14.42
CA GLY A 40 -0.63 -30.37 -14.07
C GLY A 40 -0.76 -29.77 -12.66
N VAL A 41 0.31 -29.17 -12.13
CA VAL A 41 0.37 -28.58 -10.78
C VAL A 41 0.37 -27.06 -10.88
N ASN A 42 -0.09 -26.37 -9.83
CA ASN A 42 0.02 -24.92 -9.76
C ASN A 42 1.48 -24.50 -9.52
N ALA A 43 2.03 -23.65 -10.39
CA ALA A 43 3.40 -23.11 -10.28
C ALA A 43 3.67 -22.40 -8.95
N ASN A 44 2.65 -21.79 -8.34
CA ASN A 44 2.78 -21.13 -7.03
C ASN A 44 3.09 -22.12 -5.91
N LEU A 45 2.64 -23.38 -6.04
CA LEU A 45 2.93 -24.44 -5.07
C LEU A 45 4.42 -24.79 -5.10
N LEU A 46 4.99 -24.91 -6.30
CA LEU A 46 6.42 -25.15 -6.50
C LEU A 46 7.26 -23.96 -6.02
N ARG A 47 6.89 -22.72 -6.37
CA ARG A 47 7.57 -21.51 -5.88
C ARG A 47 7.60 -21.43 -4.35
N ARG A 48 6.51 -21.81 -3.68
CA ARG A 48 6.46 -21.84 -2.22
C ARG A 48 7.37 -22.94 -1.66
N GLY A 49 7.36 -24.13 -2.26
CA GLY A 49 8.23 -25.24 -1.87
C GLY A 49 9.72 -24.92 -2.03
N ILE A 50 10.11 -24.32 -3.16
CA ILE A 50 11.49 -23.86 -3.41
C ILE A 50 11.94 -22.89 -2.33
N ARG A 51 11.10 -21.89 -1.97
CA ARG A 51 11.42 -20.94 -0.89
C ARG A 51 11.56 -21.58 0.49
N GLN A 52 10.80 -22.63 0.76
CA GLN A 52 10.87 -23.36 2.02
C GLN A 52 12.16 -24.20 2.11
N GLN A 53 12.55 -24.86 1.01
CA GLN A 53 13.79 -25.64 0.95
C GLN A 53 15.05 -24.77 0.90
N ALA A 54 14.99 -23.61 0.24
CA ALA A 54 16.08 -22.63 0.26
C ALA A 54 16.27 -21.96 1.64
N GLY A 55 15.53 -22.40 2.67
CA GLY A 55 15.70 -22.00 4.05
C GLY A 55 15.55 -20.51 4.23
N SER A 56 14.33 -19.97 4.12
CA SER A 56 13.98 -18.57 4.41
C SER A 56 15.15 -17.62 4.13
N MET A 57 15.67 -17.64 2.89
CA MET A 57 16.79 -16.78 2.53
C MET A 57 16.35 -15.37 2.90
N PRO A 58 16.96 -14.73 3.92
CA PRO A 58 16.59 -13.38 4.27
C PRO A 58 16.83 -12.62 2.99
N ARG A 59 15.76 -12.05 2.43
CA ARG A 59 15.89 -11.10 1.35
C ARG A 59 16.72 -10.00 1.96
N SER A 60 18.03 -10.05 1.73
CA SER A 60 18.97 -9.02 2.16
C SER A 60 18.40 -7.75 1.57
N ALA A 61 17.71 -6.98 2.43
CA ALA A 61 17.16 -5.72 2.01
C ALA A 61 18.39 -4.92 1.57
N PRO A 62 18.40 -4.35 0.36
CA PRO A 62 19.50 -3.48 -0.04
C PRO A 62 19.68 -2.44 1.08
N PRO A 63 20.92 -2.06 1.41
CA PRO A 63 21.17 -1.10 2.47
C PRO A 63 20.31 0.13 2.21
N LEU A 64 19.36 0.37 3.10
CA LEU A 64 18.50 1.54 3.03
C LEU A 64 19.38 2.73 3.36
N VAL A 65 19.72 3.54 2.36
CA VAL A 65 20.43 4.80 2.56
C VAL A 65 19.42 5.77 3.19
N PRO A 66 19.68 6.29 4.40
CA PRO A 66 18.85 7.35 4.97
C PRO A 66 18.97 8.58 4.07
N ILE A 67 17.86 8.99 3.46
CA ILE A 67 17.77 10.28 2.80
C ILE A 67 17.31 11.26 3.87
N GLU A 68 18.21 12.14 4.31
CA GLU A 68 17.80 13.26 5.16
C GLU A 68 16.97 14.22 4.30
N LEU A 69 15.65 14.20 4.51
CA LEU A 69 14.78 15.26 4.01
C LEU A 69 15.16 16.52 4.77
N ALA A 70 15.71 17.50 4.05
CA ALA A 70 15.91 18.84 4.58
C ALA A 70 14.61 19.31 5.24
N ALA A 71 14.73 19.78 6.49
CA ALA A 71 13.59 20.31 7.23
C ALA A 71 12.84 21.34 6.35
N PRO A 72 11.50 21.31 6.32
CA PRO A 72 10.75 22.27 5.54
C PRO A 72 11.18 23.65 5.98
N VAL A 73 11.74 24.41 5.03
CA VAL A 73 12.05 25.82 5.23
C VAL A 73 10.72 26.49 5.56
N THR A 74 10.49 26.76 6.85
CA THR A 74 9.43 27.64 7.30
C THR A 74 9.79 29.02 6.80
N VAL A 75 9.42 29.30 5.56
CA VAL A 75 9.29 30.67 5.09
C VAL A 75 8.31 31.35 6.04
N PRO A 76 8.68 32.45 6.71
CA PRO A 76 7.69 33.26 7.39
C PRO A 76 6.86 33.89 6.28
N THR A 77 5.78 33.22 5.87
CA THR A 77 4.79 33.86 5.04
C THR A 77 4.25 35.00 5.88
N ASN A 78 4.60 36.24 5.50
CA ASN A 78 3.94 37.43 6.02
C ASN A 78 2.53 37.43 5.44
N ASP A 79 1.69 36.59 6.02
CA ASP A 79 0.43 36.15 5.48
C ASP A 79 -0.67 37.13 5.90
N ALA A 80 -0.41 38.43 5.79
CA ALA A 80 -1.37 39.48 6.12
C ALA A 80 -2.50 39.48 5.08
N LEU A 81 -3.50 38.63 5.29
CA LEU A 81 -4.71 38.60 4.50
C LEU A 81 -5.66 39.69 5.03
N SER A 82 -6.01 40.62 4.15
CA SER A 82 -7.06 41.62 4.40
C SER A 82 -8.35 41.15 3.74
N LEU A 83 -9.34 40.78 4.54
CA LEU A 83 -10.68 40.47 4.04
C LEU A 83 -11.60 41.66 4.32
N GLU A 84 -12.22 42.17 3.28
CA GLU A 84 -13.25 43.22 3.38
C GLU A 84 -14.62 42.59 3.12
N ILE A 85 -15.49 42.64 4.12
CA ILE A 85 -16.83 42.09 4.05
C ILE A 85 -17.82 43.24 4.07
N THR A 86 -18.62 43.34 3.00
CA THR A 86 -19.68 44.35 2.88
C THR A 86 -21.02 43.66 3.09
N THR A 87 -21.71 43.97 4.19
CA THR A 87 -23.08 43.52 4.44
C THR A 87 -24.08 44.66 4.18
N ARG A 88 -25.38 44.36 4.15
CA ARG A 88 -26.45 45.35 3.86
C ARG A 88 -26.53 46.48 4.90
N SER A 89 -25.90 46.31 6.06
CA SER A 89 -25.94 47.25 7.20
C SER A 89 -24.57 47.61 7.80
N ALA A 90 -23.45 47.02 7.35
CA ALA A 90 -22.11 47.40 7.81
C ALA A 90 -20.99 46.96 6.85
N ARG A 91 -19.85 47.67 6.88
CA ARG A 91 -18.60 47.30 6.22
C ARG A 91 -17.53 47.02 7.28
N VAL A 92 -16.93 45.84 7.26
CA VAL A 92 -15.90 45.43 8.23
C VAL A 92 -14.65 44.97 7.49
N THR A 93 -13.52 45.59 7.81
CA THR A 93 -12.19 45.24 7.28
C THR A 93 -11.42 44.46 8.35
N ILE A 94 -11.06 43.22 8.04
CA ILE A 94 -10.31 42.35 8.96
C ILE A 94 -8.90 42.17 8.42
N HIS A 95 -7.90 42.70 9.13
CA HIS A 95 -6.49 42.51 8.85
C HIS A 95 -5.93 41.41 9.77
N ARG A 96 -5.66 40.20 9.24
CA ARG A 96 -5.12 39.10 10.05
C ARG A 96 -4.14 38.19 9.32
N PRO A 97 -3.20 37.57 10.06
CA PRO A 97 -2.32 36.55 9.50
C PRO A 97 -3.10 35.29 9.10
N ALA A 98 -2.80 34.70 7.94
CA ALA A 98 -3.46 33.53 7.38
C ALA A 98 -3.35 32.27 8.24
N SER A 99 -2.44 32.25 9.21
CA SER A 99 -2.31 31.19 10.22
C SER A 99 -3.52 31.06 11.16
N ARG A 100 -4.52 31.96 11.05
CA ARG A 100 -5.75 31.92 11.85
C ARG A 100 -7.06 31.89 11.02
N VAL A 101 -6.99 31.48 9.75
CA VAL A 101 -8.16 31.42 8.85
C VAL A 101 -9.30 30.55 9.43
N ASP A 102 -8.97 29.42 10.07
CA ASP A 102 -9.97 28.52 10.68
C ASP A 102 -10.76 29.14 11.83
N SER A 103 -10.16 30.08 12.57
CA SER A 103 -10.86 30.80 13.64
C SER A 103 -11.77 31.88 13.07
N CYS A 104 -11.36 32.54 11.97
CA CYS A 104 -12.18 33.53 11.28
C CYS A 104 -13.40 32.90 10.60
N ALA A 105 -13.25 31.76 9.91
CA ALA A 105 -14.37 31.07 9.28
C ALA A 105 -15.46 30.67 10.30
N ARG A 106 -15.04 30.20 11.48
CA ARG A 106 -15.96 29.87 12.58
C ARG A 106 -16.70 31.09 13.13
N LEU A 107 -16.03 32.23 13.24
CA LEU A 107 -16.66 33.47 13.71
C LEU A 107 -17.64 34.00 12.66
N LEU A 108 -17.25 34.06 11.38
CA LEU A 108 -18.13 34.51 10.30
C LEU A 108 -19.35 33.61 10.10
N GLY A 109 -19.19 32.29 10.20
CA GLY A 109 -20.31 31.34 10.11
C GLY A 109 -21.34 31.48 11.23
N ARG A 110 -20.98 32.13 12.35
CA ARG A 110 -21.89 32.44 13.45
C ARG A 110 -22.56 33.81 13.30
N TRP A 111 -21.98 34.71 12.50
CA TRP A 111 -22.49 36.05 12.23
C TRP A 111 -23.40 36.14 11.00
N LEU A 112 -23.22 35.25 10.01
CA LEU A 112 -24.00 35.21 8.76
C LEU A 112 -25.21 34.26 8.82
N LYS A 113 -25.58 33.81 10.02
CA LYS A 113 -26.74 32.95 10.28
C LYS A 113 -27.80 33.75 11.01
#